data_AF-A0A7J8XKX2-F1
#
_entry.id   AF-A0A7J8XKX2-F1
#
_cell.length_a   1.000
_cell.length_b   1.000
_cell.length_c   1.000
_cell.angle_alpha   90.00
_cell.angle_beta   90.00
_cell.angle_gamma   90.00
#
_symmetry.space_group_name_H-M   'P 1'
#
loop_
_entity.id
_entity.type
_entity.pdbx_description
1 polymer ?
#
loop_
_entity_poly.entity_id
_entity_poly.type
_entity_poly.pdbx_seq_one_letter_code
_entity_poly.pdbx_strand_id
1 'polypeptide(L)'
;VADEIIEEFAATQSNTAGSLDEFHEKNVRRRVYDALNVLMAMDIITREKKEIRWKGLTTTQTKDLEELKAVHVQLMTSISRKTAYLKDLEEQIAGLRNIIKRNQRMLKSNNNNNNNNNTAPKEGFTLPFILVQTSPHATVEIEISEDMQLVHLDFNRQ
;
A
#
# COMPACT_ATOMS: atom_id res chain seq x y z
N VAL A 1 21.65 -34.07 28.38
CA VAL A 1 21.44 -33.91 26.92
C VAL A 1 22.09 -35.01 26.10
N ALA A 2 23.42 -35.05 25.88
CA ALA A 2 24.01 -36.09 25.02
C ALA A 2 23.78 -37.50 25.59
N ASP A 3 23.97 -37.68 26.89
CA ASP A 3 23.78 -38.97 27.55
C ASP A 3 22.30 -39.39 27.57
N GLU A 4 21.36 -38.45 27.74
CA GLU A 4 19.91 -38.70 27.60
C GLU A 4 19.54 -39.17 26.17
N ILE A 5 20.10 -38.55 25.14
CA ILE A 5 19.86 -38.94 23.73
C ILE A 5 20.43 -40.34 23.46
N ILE A 6 21.62 -40.63 23.99
CA ILE A 6 22.24 -41.95 23.86
C ILE A 6 21.36 -43.03 24.53
N GLU A 7 20.84 -42.74 25.73
CA GLU A 7 19.96 -43.64 26.47
C GLU A 7 18.62 -43.88 25.74
N GLU A 8 17.98 -42.84 25.19
CA GLU A 8 16.79 -42.99 24.35
C GLU A 8 17.07 -43.83 23.10
N PHE A 9 18.21 -43.63 22.45
CA PHE A 9 18.60 -44.35 21.24
C PHE A 9 18.90 -45.83 21.52
N ALA A 10 19.56 -46.13 22.65
CA ALA A 10 19.80 -47.49 23.11
C ALA A 10 18.49 -48.20 23.48
N ALA A 11 17.55 -47.50 24.12
CA ALA A 11 16.23 -48.04 24.45
C ALA A 11 15.42 -48.41 23.18
N THR A 12 15.52 -47.62 22.12
CA THR A 12 14.88 -47.93 20.82
C THR A 12 15.59 -49.02 20.02
N GLN A 13 16.89 -49.22 20.20
CA GLN A 13 17.70 -50.24 19.50
C GLN A 13 17.84 -51.57 20.24
N SER A 14 17.27 -51.71 21.43
CA SER A 14 17.26 -52.95 22.23
C SER A 14 16.66 -54.19 21.52
N ASN A 15 16.09 -54.03 20.32
CA ASN A 15 15.66 -55.14 19.45
C ASN A 15 16.77 -55.71 18.52
N THR A 16 17.97 -55.12 18.47
CA THR A 16 19.09 -55.60 17.63
C THR A 16 20.41 -55.57 18.39
N ALA A 17 20.77 -56.71 18.98
CA ALA A 17 21.98 -56.86 19.81
C ALA A 17 23.29 -56.82 18.99
N GLY A 18 24.29 -56.10 19.49
CA GLY A 18 25.71 -56.44 19.26
C GLY A 18 26.72 -55.30 19.03
N SER A 19 27.48 -54.96 20.07
CA SER A 19 28.85 -54.37 20.06
C SER A 19 29.11 -52.99 19.43
N LEU A 20 28.09 -52.28 18.97
CA LEU A 20 28.24 -50.97 18.33
C LEU A 20 28.08 -49.76 19.29
N ASP A 21 27.75 -50.01 20.56
CA ASP A 21 27.40 -48.98 21.55
C ASP A 21 28.45 -47.88 21.70
N GLU A 22 29.73 -48.24 21.89
CA GLU A 22 30.77 -47.25 22.17
C GLU A 22 31.11 -46.35 20.96
N PHE A 23 30.96 -46.90 19.74
CA PHE A 23 31.17 -46.14 18.51
C PHE A 23 29.99 -45.21 18.22
N HIS A 24 28.75 -45.69 18.42
CA HIS A 24 27.56 -44.85 18.33
C HIS A 24 27.59 -43.73 19.37
N GLU A 25 28.01 -44.01 20.60
CA GLU A 25 28.10 -43.03 21.67
C GLU A 25 29.07 -41.87 21.32
N LYS A 26 30.26 -42.20 20.81
CA LYS A 26 31.25 -41.20 20.34
C LYS A 26 30.73 -40.39 19.15
N ASN A 27 30.03 -41.04 18.23
CA ASN A 27 29.45 -40.39 17.07
C ASN A 27 28.32 -39.42 17.47
N VAL A 28 27.39 -39.88 18.31
CA VAL A 28 26.27 -39.08 18.83
C VAL A 28 26.80 -37.87 19.58
N ARG A 29 27.77 -38.05 20.49
CA ARG A 29 28.39 -36.89 21.19
C ARG A 29 28.96 -35.87 20.21
N ARG A 30 29.70 -36.32 19.19
CA ARG A 30 30.26 -35.41 18.17
C ARG A 30 29.15 -34.64 17.45
N ARG A 31 28.07 -35.31 17.03
CA ARG A 31 26.93 -34.69 16.35
C ARG A 31 26.16 -33.71 17.24
N VAL A 32 26.01 -34.02 18.54
CA VAL A 32 25.39 -33.10 19.50
C VAL A 32 26.19 -31.80 19.59
N TYR A 33 27.53 -31.86 19.63
CA TYR A 33 28.34 -30.64 19.62
C TYR A 33 28.23 -29.86 18.32
N ASP A 34 28.21 -30.54 17.17
CA ASP A 34 28.01 -29.88 15.88
C ASP A 34 26.66 -29.14 15.83
N ALA A 35 25.59 -29.80 16.27
CA ALA A 35 24.25 -29.20 16.35
C ALA A 35 24.21 -28.00 17.32
N LEU A 36 24.79 -28.14 18.52
CA LEU A 36 24.85 -27.04 19.49
C LEU A 36 25.65 -25.84 18.97
N ASN A 37 26.75 -26.08 18.26
CA ASN A 37 27.57 -25.02 17.69
C ASN A 37 26.82 -24.27 16.58
N VAL A 38 26.09 -24.99 15.72
CA VAL A 38 25.24 -24.36 14.69
C VAL A 38 24.10 -23.57 15.34
N LEU A 39 23.41 -24.14 16.32
CA LEU A 39 22.32 -23.43 17.03
C LEU A 39 22.81 -22.18 17.76
N MET A 40 24.03 -22.20 18.29
CA MET A 40 24.67 -21.04 18.90
C MET A 40 25.08 -20.00 17.85
N ALA A 41 25.65 -20.42 16.72
CA ALA A 41 26.02 -19.54 15.61
C ALA A 41 24.80 -18.87 14.97
N MET A 42 23.64 -19.54 14.99
CA MET A 42 22.35 -19.01 14.57
C MET A 42 21.65 -18.15 15.64
N ASP A 43 22.30 -17.92 16.79
CA ASP A 43 21.77 -17.18 17.96
C ASP A 43 20.44 -17.75 18.52
N ILE A 44 20.15 -19.03 18.29
CA ILE A 44 18.95 -19.71 18.78
C ILE A 44 19.11 -20.16 20.24
N ILE A 45 20.35 -20.48 20.63
CA ILE A 45 20.71 -20.84 22.00
C ILE A 45 21.93 -20.05 22.47
N THR A 46 22.05 -19.87 23.79
CA THR A 46 23.24 -19.29 24.42
C THR A 46 23.89 -20.32 25.33
N ARG A 47 25.23 -20.30 25.42
CA ARG A 47 25.99 -21.18 26.31
C ARG A 47 26.82 -20.36 27.27
N GLU A 48 26.56 -20.54 28.56
CA GLU A 48 27.33 -19.93 29.64
C GLU A 48 27.90 -21.05 30.52
N LYS A 49 29.21 -21.29 30.40
CA LYS A 49 29.90 -22.42 31.05
C LYS A 49 29.23 -23.77 30.70
N LYS A 50 28.47 -24.34 31.65
CA LYS A 50 27.76 -25.63 31.52
C LYS A 50 26.25 -25.45 31.33
N GLU A 51 25.74 -24.22 31.34
CA GLU A 51 24.32 -23.92 31.15
C GLU A 51 24.04 -23.55 29.69
N ILE A 52 23.00 -24.15 29.11
CA ILE A 52 22.51 -23.84 27.77
C ILE A 52 21.11 -23.26 27.94
N ARG A 53 20.91 -22.01 27.49
CA ARG A 53 19.60 -21.34 27.54
C ARG A 53 19.03 -21.19 26.14
N TRP A 54 17.74 -21.50 26.01
CA TRP A 54 16.98 -21.29 24.77
C TRP A 54 16.71 -19.79 24.57
N LYS A 55 17.10 -19.26 23.42
CA LYS A 55 16.91 -17.84 23.03
C LYS A 55 15.75 -17.67 22.04
N GLY A 56 15.50 -18.68 21.20
CA GLY A 56 14.45 -18.68 20.18
C GLY A 56 14.93 -18.22 18.79
N LEU A 57 14.06 -18.32 17.78
CA LEU A 57 14.37 -17.94 16.40
C LEU A 57 14.10 -16.45 16.18
N THR A 58 15.12 -15.61 16.36
CA THR A 58 15.02 -14.14 16.27
C THR A 58 14.92 -13.61 14.83
N THR A 59 15.48 -14.34 13.87
CA THR A 59 15.60 -13.88 12.47
C THR A 59 14.29 -13.91 11.69
N THR A 60 13.35 -14.79 12.05
CA THR A 60 12.05 -14.89 11.37
C THR A 60 11.11 -13.79 11.85
N GLN A 61 10.98 -13.60 13.17
CA GLN A 61 10.05 -12.60 13.74
C GLN A 61 10.38 -11.16 13.34
N THR A 62 11.67 -10.82 13.21
CA THR A 62 12.08 -9.44 12.87
C THR A 62 11.78 -9.08 11.43
N LYS A 63 12.06 -10.00 10.49
CA LYS A 63 11.72 -9.82 9.06
C LYS A 63 10.21 -9.78 8.84
N ASP A 64 9.48 -10.72 9.42
CA ASP A 64 8.01 -10.75 9.31
C ASP A 64 7.39 -9.47 9.88
N LEU A 65 7.96 -8.93 10.97
CA LEU A 65 7.50 -7.66 11.55
C LEU A 65 7.82 -6.46 10.65
N GLU A 66 8.98 -6.42 10.02
CA GLU A 66 9.34 -5.37 9.06
C GLU A 66 8.45 -5.41 7.82
N GLU A 67 8.21 -6.60 7.27
CA GLU A 67 7.28 -6.80 6.14
C GLU A 67 5.86 -6.37 6.52
N LEU A 68 5.38 -6.76 7.70
CA LEU A 68 4.05 -6.37 8.18
C LEU A 68 3.94 -4.85 8.37
N LYS A 69 4.99 -4.19 8.88
CA LYS A 69 5.05 -2.72 8.97
C LYS A 69 5.02 -2.07 7.59
N ALA A 70 5.75 -2.61 6.61
CA ALA A 70 5.75 -2.10 5.26
C ALA A 70 4.35 -2.19 4.63
N VAL A 71 3.68 -3.34 4.77
CA VAL A 71 2.30 -3.55 4.30
C VAL A 71 1.34 -2.59 5.02
N HIS A 72 1.49 -2.40 6.32
CA HIS A 72 0.68 -1.46 7.09
C HIS A 72 0.79 -0.02 6.56
N VAL A 73 2.02 0.46 6.30
CA VAL A 73 2.26 1.81 5.75
C VAL A 73 1.64 1.95 4.36
N GLN A 74 1.78 0.94 3.50
CA GLN A 74 1.17 0.95 2.16
C GLN A 74 -0.36 0.99 2.24
N LEU A 75 -0.95 0.22 3.15
CA LEU A 75 -2.39 0.19 3.36
C LEU A 75 -2.90 1.53 3.90
N MET A 76 -2.20 2.14 4.87
CA MET A 76 -2.55 3.46 5.40
C MET A 76 -2.47 4.55 4.34
N THR A 77 -1.43 4.52 3.48
CA THR A 77 -1.30 5.44 2.35
C THR A 77 -2.47 5.27 1.37
N SER A 78 -2.86 4.02 1.10
CA SER A 78 -4.00 3.71 0.23
C SER A 78 -5.33 4.18 0.81
N ILE A 79 -5.54 4.02 2.12
CA ILE A 79 -6.71 4.53 2.83
C ILE A 79 -6.75 6.06 2.73
N SER A 80 -5.65 6.73 3.05
CA SER A 80 -5.56 8.20 2.98
C SER A 80 -5.90 8.74 1.59
N ARG A 81 -5.37 8.11 0.54
CA ARG A 81 -5.70 8.46 -0.86
C ARG A 81 -7.18 8.28 -1.17
N LYS A 82 -7.78 7.17 -0.76
CA LYS A 82 -9.22 6.90 -0.97
C LYS A 82 -10.10 7.89 -0.21
N THR A 83 -9.72 8.26 1.01
CA THR A 83 -10.44 9.28 1.80
C THR A 83 -10.37 10.65 1.14
N ALA A 84 -9.19 11.05 0.66
CA ALA A 84 -9.04 12.33 -0.06
C ALA A 84 -9.88 12.36 -1.34
N TYR A 85 -9.87 11.27 -2.12
CA TYR A 85 -10.67 11.15 -3.34
C TYR A 85 -12.18 11.17 -3.05
N LEU A 86 -12.62 10.49 -2.00
CA LEU A 86 -14.03 10.50 -1.59
C LEU A 86 -14.49 11.93 -1.23
N LYS A 87 -13.68 12.67 -0.47
CA LYS A 87 -13.97 14.05 -0.10
C LYS A 87 -14.09 14.95 -1.33
N ASP A 88 -13.19 14.80 -2.30
CA ASP A 88 -13.24 15.53 -3.56
C ASP A 88 -14.53 15.22 -4.35
N LEU A 89 -14.93 13.95 -4.43
CA LEU A 89 -16.20 13.56 -5.04
C LEU A 89 -17.43 14.16 -4.33
N GLU A 90 -17.44 14.18 -3.00
CA GLU A 90 -18.51 14.80 -2.21
C GLU A 90 -18.63 16.30 -2.51
N GLU A 91 -17.49 16.99 -2.60
CA GLU A 91 -17.43 18.41 -2.94
C GLU A 91 -17.93 18.67 -4.37
N GLN A 92 -17.50 17.87 -5.34
CA GLN A 92 -17.99 17.95 -6.72
C GLN A 92 -19.50 17.75 -6.81
N ILE A 93 -20.05 16.72 -6.14
CA ILE A 93 -21.50 16.44 -6.12
C ILE A 93 -22.27 17.60 -5.46
N ALA A 94 -21.76 18.13 -4.35
CA ALA A 94 -22.36 19.29 -3.68
C ALA A 94 -22.35 20.51 -4.60
N GLY A 95 -21.23 20.79 -5.27
CA GLY A 95 -21.09 21.86 -6.25
C GLY A 95 -22.08 21.75 -7.42
N LEU A 96 -22.19 20.56 -8.03
CA LEU A 96 -23.13 20.30 -9.12
C LEU A 96 -24.58 20.50 -8.69
N ARG A 97 -24.97 19.97 -7.52
CA ARG A 97 -26.32 20.17 -6.96
C ARG A 97 -26.63 21.64 -6.73
N ASN A 98 -25.65 22.41 -6.24
CA ASN A 98 -25.80 23.85 -6.03
C ASN A 98 -26.00 24.59 -7.36
N ILE A 99 -25.24 24.26 -8.41
CA ILE A 99 -25.40 24.85 -9.74
C ILE A 99 -26.79 24.52 -10.30
N ILE A 100 -27.21 23.25 -10.26
CA ILE A 100 -28.54 22.82 -10.74
C ILE A 100 -29.64 23.59 -10.02
N LYS A 101 -29.59 23.66 -8.69
CA LYS A 101 -30.58 24.37 -7.87
C LYS A 101 -30.62 25.87 -8.18
N ARG A 102 -29.45 26.50 -8.37
CA ARG A 102 -29.35 27.91 -8.77
C ARG A 102 -29.98 28.13 -10.15
N ASN A 103 -29.62 27.33 -11.14
CA ASN A 103 -30.13 27.44 -12.50
C ASN A 103 -31.65 27.25 -12.54
N GLN A 104 -32.19 26.27 -11.80
CA GLN A 104 -33.64 26.06 -11.66
C GLN A 104 -34.36 27.28 -11.07
N ARG A 105 -33.78 27.95 -10.06
CA ARG A 105 -34.36 29.17 -9.47
C ARG A 105 -34.38 30.33 -10.48
N MET A 106 -33.29 30.51 -11.24
CA MET A 106 -33.19 31.55 -12.25
C MET A 106 -34.22 31.34 -13.37
N LEU A 107 -34.43 30.10 -13.81
CA LEU A 107 -35.48 29.76 -14.79
C LEU A 107 -36.89 30.09 -14.28
N LYS A 108 -37.21 29.72 -13.03
CA LYS A 108 -38.51 30.01 -12.41
C LYS A 108 -38.74 31.52 -12.22
N SER A 109 -37.71 32.26 -11.82
CA SER A 109 -37.80 33.71 -11.65
C SER A 109 -37.97 34.45 -12.98
N ASN A 110 -37.37 33.94 -14.06
CA ASN A 110 -37.52 34.53 -15.39
C ASN A 110 -38.93 34.32 -15.95
N ASN A 111 -39.52 33.15 -15.71
CA ASN A 111 -40.90 32.85 -16.14
C ASN A 111 -41.97 33.67 -15.39
N ASN A 112 -41.69 34.14 -14.18
CA ASN A 112 -42.62 34.97 -13.40
C ASN A 112 -42.57 36.46 -13.80
N ASN A 113 -41.50 36.89 -14.46
CA ASN A 113 -41.38 38.24 -15.01
C ASN A 113 -41.95 38.25 -16.43
N ASN A 114 -43.29 38.32 -16.54
CA ASN A 114 -44.06 38.46 -17.78
C ASN A 114 -43.82 39.82 -18.50
N ASN A 115 -42.58 40.26 -18.63
CA ASN A 115 -42.23 41.36 -19.53
C ASN A 115 -41.87 40.73 -20.87
N ASN A 116 -42.77 40.91 -21.84
CA ASN A 116 -42.77 40.41 -23.22
C ASN A 116 -41.59 40.90 -24.09
N ASN A 117 -40.41 41.13 -23.52
CA ASN A 117 -39.20 41.36 -24.28
C ASN A 117 -38.47 40.03 -24.34
N ASN A 118 -38.78 39.30 -25.41
CA ASN A 118 -38.26 37.99 -25.77
C ASN A 118 -36.74 38.05 -26.03
N THR A 119 -35.93 38.27 -25.00
CA THR A 119 -34.48 38.04 -25.05
C THR A 119 -34.24 36.64 -24.53
N ALA A 120 -33.88 35.75 -25.45
CA ALA A 120 -33.53 34.35 -25.21
C ALA A 120 -32.72 34.14 -23.91
N PRO A 121 -32.87 32.99 -23.23
CA PRO A 121 -32.10 32.70 -22.02
C PRO A 121 -30.60 32.86 -22.33
N LYS A 122 -29.90 33.66 -21.50
CA LYS A 122 -28.45 33.89 -21.61
C LYS A 122 -27.73 32.56 -21.88
N GLU A 123 -27.07 32.46 -23.03
CA GLU A 123 -26.25 31.30 -23.43
C GLU A 123 -25.31 30.94 -22.28
N GLY A 124 -25.44 29.72 -21.79
CA GLY A 124 -24.61 29.18 -20.72
C GLY A 124 -23.78 28.02 -21.23
N PHE A 125 -22.60 27.82 -20.66
CA PHE A 125 -21.75 26.68 -20.98
C PHE A 125 -22.29 25.41 -20.30
N THR A 126 -22.43 24.33 -21.08
CA THR A 126 -22.77 23.00 -20.55
C THR A 126 -21.53 22.29 -20.04
N LEU A 127 -21.65 21.57 -18.94
CA LEU A 127 -20.59 20.68 -18.47
C LEU A 127 -20.55 19.39 -19.32
N PRO A 128 -19.38 18.75 -19.48
CA PRO A 128 -18.07 19.18 -19.00
C PRO A 128 -17.41 20.18 -19.97
N PHE A 129 -16.72 21.18 -19.42
CA PHE A 129 -15.84 22.06 -20.18
C PHE A 129 -14.58 22.36 -19.36
N ILE A 130 -13.54 22.82 -20.03
CA ILE A 130 -12.34 23.36 -19.39
C ILE A 130 -12.26 24.85 -19.70
N LEU A 131 -11.78 25.63 -18.73
CA LEU A 131 -11.56 27.07 -18.90
C LEU A 131 -10.05 27.32 -18.92
N VAL A 132 -9.57 27.92 -20.00
CA VAL A 132 -8.20 28.43 -20.09
C VAL A 132 -8.27 29.94 -20.00
N GLN A 133 -7.62 30.51 -18.98
CA GLN A 133 -7.60 31.95 -18.73
C GLN A 133 -6.16 32.44 -18.79
N THR A 134 -5.92 33.50 -19.57
CA THR A 134 -4.61 34.17 -19.68
C THR A 134 -4.73 35.66 -19.34
N SER A 135 -3.59 36.36 -19.32
CA SER A 135 -3.53 37.81 -19.13
C SER A 135 -4.39 38.54 -20.17
N PRO A 136 -5.10 39.62 -19.83
CA PRO A 136 -5.84 40.44 -20.80
C PRO A 136 -4.96 40.99 -21.93
N HIS A 137 -3.65 41.05 -21.73
CA HIS A 137 -2.67 41.56 -22.70
C HIS A 137 -1.88 40.45 -23.42
N ALA A 138 -2.13 39.18 -23.12
CA ALA A 138 -1.46 38.07 -23.81
C ALA A 138 -2.03 37.93 -25.23
N THR A 139 -1.16 37.74 -26.21
CA THR A 139 -1.56 37.33 -27.55
C THR A 139 -1.69 35.82 -27.56
N VAL A 140 -2.84 35.31 -28.01
CA VAL A 140 -3.11 33.87 -28.11
C VAL A 140 -3.30 33.50 -29.56
N GLU A 141 -2.48 32.58 -30.05
CA GLU A 141 -2.64 31.97 -31.37
C GLU A 141 -3.32 30.63 -31.20
N ILE A 142 -4.38 30.39 -31.99
CA ILE A 142 -5.22 29.20 -31.87
C ILE A 142 -5.26 28.55 -33.24
N GLU A 143 -4.77 27.32 -33.33
CA GLU A 143 -4.90 26.49 -34.52
C GLU A 143 -5.79 25.30 -34.20
N ILE A 144 -6.82 25.08 -35.03
CA ILE A 144 -7.76 23.98 -34.88
C ILE A 144 -7.62 23.10 -36.11
N SER A 145 -7.43 21.80 -35.91
CA SER A 145 -7.42 20.84 -37.01
C SER A 145 -8.75 20.82 -37.75
N GLU A 146 -8.73 20.44 -39.03
CA GLU A 146 -9.93 20.39 -39.86
C GLU A 146 -11.00 19.42 -39.30
N ASP A 147 -10.57 18.33 -38.65
CA ASP A 147 -11.44 17.35 -37.98
C ASP A 147 -11.91 17.78 -36.57
N MET A 148 -11.49 18.96 -36.12
CA MET A 148 -11.79 19.55 -34.81
C MET A 148 -11.37 18.67 -33.61
N GLN A 149 -10.46 17.71 -33.80
CA GLN A 149 -9.98 16.84 -32.73
C GLN A 149 -8.75 17.40 -32.02
N LEU A 150 -8.00 18.29 -32.67
CA LEU A 150 -6.77 18.87 -32.16
C LEU A 150 -6.89 20.39 -32.12
N VAL A 151 -6.57 20.96 -30.95
CA VAL A 151 -6.46 22.40 -30.75
C VAL A 151 -5.07 22.71 -30.24
N HIS A 152 -4.32 23.50 -30.99
CA HIS A 152 -3.07 24.09 -30.55
C HIS A 152 -3.33 25.50 -30.01
N LEU A 153 -2.82 25.77 -28.81
CA LEU A 153 -2.94 27.07 -28.15
C LEU A 153 -1.52 27.58 -27.85
N ASP A 154 -1.07 28.60 -28.58
CA ASP A 154 0.19 29.28 -28.28
C ASP A 154 -0.08 30.58 -27.50
N PHE A 155 0.66 30.79 -26.42
CA PHE A 155 0.51 31.92 -25.51
C PHE A 155 1.78 32.76 -25.56
N ASN A 156 1.78 33.78 -26.41
CA ASN A 156 2.91 34.69 -26.54
C ASN A 156 2.91 35.73 -25.42
N ARG A 157 4.03 35.81 -24.69
CA ARG A 157 4.34 36.95 -23.79
C ARG A 157 5.07 38.01 -24.61
N GLN A 158 4.41 39.14 -24.86
CA GLN A 158 5.11 40.40 -25.07
C GLN A 158 5.48 41.02 -23.73
#